data_AF-A0A9J6DG31-F1
#
_entry.id   AF-A0A9J6DG31-F1
#
_cell.length_a   1.000
_cell.length_b   1.000
_cell.length_c   1.000
_cell.angle_alpha   90.00
_cell.angle_beta   90.00
_cell.angle_gamma   90.00
#
_symmetry.space_group_name_H-M   'P 1'
#
loop_
_entity.id
_entity.type
_entity.pdbx_description
1 polymer ?
#
loop_
_entity_poly.entity_id
_entity_poly.type
_entity_poly.pdbx_seq_one_letter_code
_entity_poly.pdbx_strand_id
1 'polypeptide(L)'
;MGCCVIMAALLLLLVVWLFPRNNPARHRSPCWSPPCRAFINALAASINASRDPCRDFHGFVCDRWRPSFGGRSMLEGSAIGFRRSVGECLVRMSTPWQSQNSPEKAVMLYKSCLAEGKHAVGDFKQFLRDRHLPWPRVYKRASLIEGVMDLVVNWHFPIFFYVYLLVSAPKERQLRKNNAELICLLRDAHKEPGDDHSESVSCEQLDKLQSEVLGGLTATGASDGSPADESWTPYNGLVTFANDFTPCPVIAGGGS
;
A
#
# COMPACT_ATOMS: atom_id res chain seq x y z
N MET A 1 -32.41 -52.43 34.55
CA MET A 1 -31.87 -51.08 34.27
C MET A 1 -31.18 -50.95 32.91
N GLY A 2 -30.56 -52.00 32.34
CA GLY A 2 -29.85 -51.90 31.05
C GLY A 2 -30.72 -51.55 29.81
N CYS A 3 -31.98 -52.01 29.77
CA CYS A 3 -32.82 -51.83 28.58
C CYS A 3 -33.20 -50.34 28.32
N CYS A 4 -33.41 -49.56 29.39
CA CYS A 4 -33.73 -48.14 29.27
C CYS A 4 -32.57 -47.32 28.70
N VAL A 5 -31.32 -47.68 29.04
CA VAL A 5 -30.12 -46.97 28.56
C VAL A 5 -29.93 -47.21 27.06
N ILE A 6 -30.16 -48.44 26.60
CA ILE A 6 -30.03 -48.80 25.18
C ILE A 6 -31.10 -48.09 24.34
N MET A 7 -32.35 -48.07 24.81
CA MET A 7 -33.44 -47.39 24.12
C MET A 7 -33.22 -45.86 24.04
N ALA A 8 -32.72 -45.25 25.12
CA ALA A 8 -32.39 -43.83 25.12
C ALA A 8 -31.23 -43.49 24.17
N ALA A 9 -30.20 -44.33 24.11
CA ALA A 9 -29.06 -44.15 23.20
C ALA A 9 -29.48 -44.29 21.72
N LEU A 10 -30.33 -45.28 21.41
CA LEU A 10 -30.86 -45.46 20.06
C LEU A 10 -31.76 -44.30 19.64
N LEU A 11 -32.61 -43.79 20.54
CA LEU A 11 -33.42 -42.60 20.28
C LEU A 11 -32.56 -41.37 20.03
N LEU A 12 -31.49 -41.15 20.79
CA LEU A 12 -30.58 -40.02 20.56
C LEU A 12 -29.83 -40.14 19.22
N LEU A 13 -29.36 -41.34 18.86
CA LEU A 13 -28.72 -41.56 17.55
C LEU A 13 -29.71 -41.36 16.40
N LEU A 14 -30.95 -41.80 16.57
CA LEU A 14 -32.01 -41.64 15.58
C LEU A 14 -32.43 -40.18 15.44
N VAL A 15 -32.46 -39.40 16.54
CA VAL A 15 -32.64 -37.95 16.51
C VAL A 15 -31.47 -37.26 15.80
N VAL A 16 -30.22 -37.61 16.10
CA VAL A 16 -29.05 -37.02 15.41
C VAL A 16 -29.02 -37.36 13.92
N TRP A 17 -29.53 -38.53 13.52
CA TRP A 17 -29.69 -38.92 12.11
C TRP A 17 -30.88 -38.26 11.42
N LEU A 18 -32.00 -38.08 12.12
CA LEU A 18 -33.23 -37.49 11.58
C LEU A 18 -33.26 -35.96 11.59
N PHE A 19 -32.38 -35.31 12.36
CA PHE A 19 -32.12 -33.90 12.17
C PHE A 19 -31.09 -33.77 11.05
N PRO A 20 -31.50 -33.52 9.78
CA PRO A 20 -30.56 -33.16 8.75
C PRO A 20 -29.76 -31.99 9.33
N ARG A 21 -28.42 -32.13 9.33
CA ARG A 21 -27.54 -30.98 9.49
C ARG A 21 -27.96 -30.00 8.40
N ASN A 22 -28.86 -29.08 8.74
CA ASN A 22 -29.07 -27.84 8.05
C ASN A 22 -27.73 -27.12 8.21
N ASN A 23 -26.76 -27.51 7.38
CA ASN A 23 -25.77 -26.56 6.92
C ASN A 23 -26.59 -25.63 6.05
N PRO A 24 -26.92 -24.40 6.49
CA PRO A 24 -27.27 -23.38 5.55
C PRO A 24 -25.98 -23.13 4.76
N ALA A 25 -25.71 -23.98 3.77
CA ALA A 25 -25.00 -23.58 2.59
C ALA A 25 -25.87 -22.47 2.01
N ARG A 26 -25.68 -21.26 2.56
CA ARG A 26 -26.29 -20.04 2.06
C ARG A 26 -25.93 -20.06 0.60
N HIS A 27 -26.92 -20.31 -0.23
CA HIS A 27 -26.83 -20.21 -1.67
C HIS A 27 -26.56 -18.73 -1.94
N ARG A 28 -25.29 -18.32 -1.80
CA ARG A 28 -24.86 -16.98 -2.16
C ARG A 28 -25.00 -16.96 -3.67
N SER A 29 -25.94 -16.15 -4.15
CA SER A 29 -26.09 -15.93 -5.58
C SER A 29 -24.73 -15.49 -6.14
N PRO A 30 -24.31 -16.04 -7.30
CA PRO A 30 -23.06 -15.62 -7.92
C PRO A 30 -23.11 -14.11 -8.19
N CYS A 31 -21.97 -13.44 -8.00
CA CYS A 31 -21.85 -12.02 -8.26
C CYS A 31 -21.87 -11.76 -9.77
N TRP A 32 -22.85 -10.99 -10.25
CA TRP A 32 -23.00 -10.66 -11.68
C TRP A 32 -22.61 -9.23 -12.04
N SER A 33 -22.10 -8.45 -11.08
CA SER A 33 -21.67 -7.09 -11.35
C SER A 33 -20.53 -7.07 -12.39
N PRO A 34 -20.42 -6.02 -13.22
CA PRO A 34 -19.34 -5.93 -14.21
C PRO A 34 -17.93 -6.11 -13.61
N PRO A 35 -17.59 -5.54 -12.43
CA PRO A 35 -16.29 -5.79 -11.79
C PRO A 35 -16.07 -7.27 -11.42
N CYS A 36 -17.10 -7.95 -10.88
CA CYS A 36 -17.01 -9.37 -10.56
C CYS A 36 -16.77 -10.22 -11.82
N ARG A 37 -17.47 -9.92 -12.91
CA ARG A 37 -17.29 -10.65 -14.17
C ARG A 37 -15.89 -10.44 -14.75
N ALA A 38 -15.38 -9.21 -14.72
CA ALA A 38 -14.02 -8.91 -15.17
C ALA A 38 -12.96 -9.66 -14.34
N PHE A 39 -13.13 -9.70 -13.02
CA PHE A 39 -12.25 -10.44 -12.12
C PHE A 39 -12.28 -11.94 -12.38
N ILE A 40 -13.47 -12.55 -12.49
CA ILE A 40 -13.63 -13.98 -12.77
C ILE A 40 -13.01 -14.34 -14.12
N ASN A 41 -13.20 -13.51 -15.15
CA ASN A 41 -12.59 -13.73 -16.46
C ASN A 41 -11.06 -13.69 -16.39
N ALA A 42 -10.49 -12.73 -15.66
CA ALA A 42 -9.04 -12.63 -15.49
C ALA A 42 -8.47 -13.85 -14.73
N LEU A 43 -9.16 -14.29 -13.67
CA LEU A 43 -8.79 -15.47 -12.90
C LEU A 43 -8.88 -16.75 -13.73
N ALA A 44 -9.98 -16.92 -14.49
CA ALA A 44 -10.15 -18.08 -15.38
C ALA A 44 -9.07 -18.12 -16.48
N ALA A 45 -8.61 -16.97 -16.95
CA ALA A 45 -7.54 -16.86 -17.95
C ALA A 45 -6.14 -17.15 -17.37
N SER A 46 -5.95 -17.04 -16.04
CA SER A 46 -4.67 -17.33 -15.40
C SER A 46 -4.53 -18.78 -14.95
N ILE A 47 -5.65 -19.42 -14.59
CA ILE A 47 -5.67 -20.78 -14.06
C ILE A 47 -5.31 -21.81 -15.14
N ASN A 48 -4.39 -22.71 -14.79
CA ASN A 48 -4.06 -23.89 -15.56
C ASN A 48 -4.71 -25.14 -14.95
N ALA A 49 -5.91 -25.47 -15.41
CA ALA A 49 -6.67 -26.63 -14.92
C ALA A 49 -5.99 -28.00 -15.14
N SER A 50 -4.91 -28.05 -15.93
CA SER A 50 -4.12 -29.26 -16.15
C SER A 50 -3.09 -29.53 -15.05
N ARG A 51 -2.84 -28.58 -14.14
CA ARG A 51 -1.98 -28.75 -12.96
C ARG A 51 -2.81 -29.22 -11.76
N ASP A 52 -2.23 -30.09 -10.94
CA ASP A 52 -2.85 -30.50 -9.67
C ASP A 52 -2.61 -29.40 -8.61
N PRO A 53 -3.65 -28.73 -8.10
CA PRO A 53 -3.50 -27.66 -7.11
C PRO A 53 -2.93 -28.16 -5.77
N CYS A 54 -3.05 -29.46 -5.46
CA CYS A 54 -2.50 -30.03 -4.24
C CYS A 54 -0.98 -30.29 -4.32
N ARG A 55 -0.42 -30.31 -5.54
CA ARG A 55 1.02 -30.52 -5.78
C ARG A 55 1.75 -29.23 -6.12
N ASP A 56 1.12 -28.37 -6.91
CA ASP A 56 1.72 -27.13 -7.40
C ASP A 56 0.63 -26.07 -7.58
N PHE A 57 0.21 -25.48 -6.45
CA PHE A 57 -0.82 -24.44 -6.44
C PHE A 57 -0.38 -23.20 -7.22
N HIS A 58 0.90 -22.85 -7.18
CA HIS A 58 1.43 -21.70 -7.93
C HIS A 58 1.30 -21.94 -9.44
N GLY A 59 1.72 -23.10 -9.95
CA GLY A 59 1.54 -23.46 -11.36
C GLY A 59 0.07 -23.55 -11.76
N PHE A 60 -0.79 -24.08 -10.88
CA PHE A 60 -2.23 -24.09 -11.10
C PHE A 60 -2.83 -22.69 -11.26
N VAL A 61 -2.42 -21.70 -10.47
CA VAL A 61 -3.02 -20.34 -10.50
C VAL A 61 -2.36 -19.41 -11.51
N CYS A 62 -1.04 -19.54 -11.72
CA CYS A 62 -0.22 -18.54 -12.40
C CYS A 62 0.35 -18.98 -13.76
N ASP A 63 0.37 -20.27 -14.11
CA ASP A 63 1.04 -20.77 -15.33
C ASP A 63 0.53 -20.07 -16.60
N ARG A 64 -0.77 -19.73 -16.66
CA ARG A 64 -1.34 -19.04 -17.83
C ARG A 64 -1.34 -17.53 -17.71
N TRP A 65 -0.89 -16.96 -16.59
CA TRP A 65 -0.85 -15.51 -16.42
C TRP A 65 0.06 -14.84 -17.46
N ARG A 66 1.33 -15.26 -17.55
CA ARG A 66 2.29 -14.68 -18.50
C ARG A 66 1.82 -14.73 -19.97
N PRO A 67 1.38 -15.87 -20.53
CA PRO A 67 0.90 -15.91 -21.91
C PRO A 67 -0.40 -15.12 -22.12
N SER A 68 -1.31 -15.08 -21.12
CA SER A 68 -2.58 -14.35 -21.23
C SER A 68 -2.43 -12.83 -21.11
N PHE A 69 -1.43 -12.34 -20.37
CA PHE A 69 -1.29 -10.91 -20.03
C PHE A 69 0.01 -10.26 -20.53
N GLY A 70 0.71 -10.91 -21.46
CA GLY A 70 1.89 -10.35 -22.14
C GLY A 70 3.11 -10.23 -21.24
N GLY A 71 3.36 -11.22 -20.39
CA GLY A 71 4.56 -11.33 -19.55
C GLY A 71 4.59 -10.46 -18.29
N ARG A 72 3.67 -9.51 -18.15
CA ARG A 72 3.60 -8.57 -17.02
C ARG A 72 3.07 -9.25 -15.76
N SER A 73 3.59 -8.84 -14.61
CA SER A 73 2.99 -9.24 -13.33
C SER A 73 1.64 -8.55 -13.11
N MET A 74 0.82 -9.11 -12.20
CA MET A 74 -0.45 -8.48 -11.80
C MET A 74 -0.21 -7.07 -11.22
N LEU A 75 0.79 -6.92 -10.35
CA LEU A 75 1.16 -5.65 -9.75
C LEU A 75 1.58 -4.62 -10.81
N GLU A 76 2.38 -5.04 -11.78
CA GLU A 76 2.83 -4.18 -12.87
C GLU A 76 1.64 -3.71 -13.74
N GLY A 77 0.71 -4.62 -14.06
CA GLY A 77 -0.52 -4.28 -14.79
C GLY A 77 -1.35 -3.22 -14.05
N SER A 78 -1.51 -3.36 -12.74
CA SER A 78 -2.22 -2.39 -11.89
C SER A 78 -1.49 -1.06 -11.80
N ALA A 79 -0.17 -1.07 -11.63
CA ALA A 79 0.63 0.14 -11.60
C ALA A 79 0.54 0.91 -12.93
N ILE A 80 0.54 0.22 -14.07
CA ILE A 80 0.35 0.83 -15.39
C ILE A 80 -1.06 1.43 -15.49
N GLY A 81 -2.10 0.70 -15.08
CA GLY A 81 -3.48 1.18 -15.09
C GLY A 81 -3.66 2.44 -14.24
N PHE A 82 -3.15 2.42 -13.02
CA PHE A 82 -3.16 3.55 -12.11
C PHE A 82 -2.41 4.76 -12.68
N ARG A 83 -1.18 4.57 -13.19
CA ARG A 83 -0.40 5.65 -13.83
C ARG A 83 -1.13 6.26 -15.01
N ARG A 84 -1.78 5.45 -15.85
CA ARG A 84 -2.58 5.94 -16.98
C ARG A 84 -3.76 6.78 -16.51
N SER A 85 -4.54 6.28 -15.56
CA SER A 85 -5.70 6.98 -15.02
C SER A 85 -5.32 8.33 -14.39
N VAL A 86 -4.28 8.33 -13.53
CA VAL A 86 -3.75 9.56 -12.94
C VAL A 86 -3.23 10.50 -14.02
N GLY A 87 -2.47 10.01 -14.99
CA GLY A 87 -1.95 10.80 -16.10
C GLY A 87 -3.06 11.46 -16.92
N GLU A 88 -4.13 10.73 -17.26
CA GLU A 88 -5.29 11.29 -17.96
C GLU A 88 -5.98 12.39 -17.16
N CYS A 89 -6.12 12.22 -15.84
CA CYS A 89 -6.65 13.27 -14.98
C CYS A 89 -5.76 14.51 -14.96
N LEU A 90 -4.43 14.33 -14.84
CA LEU A 90 -3.47 15.43 -14.82
C LEU A 90 -3.44 16.20 -16.16
N VAL A 91 -3.57 15.51 -17.30
CA VAL A 91 -3.65 16.20 -18.62
C VAL A 91 -4.89 17.08 -18.71
N ARG A 92 -6.05 16.56 -18.28
CA ARG A 92 -7.35 17.24 -18.44
C ARG A 92 -7.57 18.39 -17.47
N MET A 93 -6.92 18.36 -16.31
CA MET A 93 -7.10 19.40 -15.30
C MET A 93 -6.59 20.75 -15.81
N SER A 94 -7.41 21.80 -15.69
CA SER A 94 -7.00 23.18 -15.96
C SER A 94 -6.23 23.73 -14.77
N THR A 95 -5.24 24.58 -15.02
CA THR A 95 -4.42 25.20 -13.96
C THR A 95 -4.32 26.70 -14.20
N PRO A 96 -4.76 27.54 -13.25
CA PRO A 96 -4.48 28.97 -13.31
C PRO A 96 -2.97 29.21 -13.15
N TRP A 97 -2.47 30.27 -13.79
CA TRP A 97 -1.06 30.66 -13.73
C TRP A 97 -0.68 31.31 -12.38
N GLN A 98 -1.66 31.79 -11.61
CA GLN A 98 -1.46 32.55 -10.38
C GLN A 98 -2.14 31.84 -9.19
N SER A 99 -1.41 31.69 -8.08
CA SER A 99 -1.85 31.04 -6.83
C SER A 99 -2.20 29.55 -6.94
N GLN A 100 -1.17 28.69 -7.06
CA GLN A 100 -1.36 27.25 -7.22
C GLN A 100 -1.45 26.50 -5.90
N ASN A 101 -2.52 25.74 -5.70
CA ASN A 101 -2.60 24.72 -4.66
C ASN A 101 -1.74 23.49 -5.00
N SER A 102 -1.54 22.57 -4.05
CA SER A 102 -0.66 21.40 -4.26
C SER A 102 -1.05 20.53 -5.48
N PRO A 103 -2.34 20.21 -5.73
CA PRO A 103 -2.76 19.53 -6.95
C PRO A 103 -2.39 20.26 -8.25
N GLU A 104 -2.58 21.57 -8.31
CA GLU A 104 -2.26 22.37 -9.50
C GLU A 104 -0.76 22.38 -9.80
N LYS A 105 0.09 22.42 -8.76
CA LYS A 105 1.55 22.26 -8.94
C LYS A 105 1.91 20.90 -9.53
N ALA A 106 1.25 19.82 -9.09
CA ALA A 106 1.47 18.48 -9.64
C ALA A 106 1.04 18.39 -11.11
N VAL A 107 -0.08 19.03 -11.48
CA VAL A 107 -0.54 19.12 -12.88
C VAL A 107 0.47 19.87 -13.75
N MET A 108 0.94 21.04 -13.29
CA MET A 108 1.94 21.83 -14.02
C MET A 108 3.24 21.05 -14.23
N LEU A 109 3.74 20.40 -13.18
CA LEU A 109 4.94 19.56 -13.25
C LEU A 109 4.76 18.38 -14.23
N TYR A 110 3.60 17.74 -14.20
CA TYR A 110 3.31 16.65 -15.11
C TYR A 110 3.24 17.12 -16.57
N LYS A 111 2.59 18.27 -16.83
CA LYS A 111 2.52 18.87 -18.16
C LYS A 111 3.87 19.36 -18.67
N SER A 112 4.72 19.92 -17.81
CA SER A 112 6.08 20.32 -18.19
C SER A 112 6.91 19.10 -18.59
N CYS A 113 6.78 17.99 -17.86
CA CYS A 113 7.42 16.71 -18.20
C CYS A 113 6.98 16.18 -19.58
N LEU A 114 5.69 16.31 -19.93
CA LEU A 114 5.20 15.93 -21.27
C LEU A 114 5.66 16.86 -22.40
N ALA A 115 5.88 18.15 -22.09
CA ALA A 115 6.30 19.16 -23.06
C ALA A 115 7.81 19.13 -23.37
N GLU A 116 8.63 18.52 -22.52
CA GLU A 116 10.08 18.43 -22.68
C GLU A 116 10.49 17.53 -23.85
N GLY A 117 10.48 18.09 -25.05
CA GLY A 117 11.13 17.54 -26.22
C GLY A 117 12.29 18.43 -26.63
N LYS A 118 13.54 18.03 -26.29
CA LYS A 118 14.83 18.47 -26.89
C LYS A 118 15.76 19.43 -26.11
N HIS A 119 15.38 19.99 -24.96
CA HIS A 119 16.26 20.93 -24.20
C HIS A 119 17.10 20.32 -23.07
N ALA A 120 16.87 19.06 -22.70
CA ALA A 120 17.43 18.43 -21.49
C ALA A 120 18.97 18.49 -21.36
N VAL A 121 19.72 18.40 -22.47
CA VAL A 121 21.20 18.33 -22.40
C VAL A 121 21.82 19.69 -22.11
N GLY A 122 21.22 20.78 -22.59
CA GLY A 122 21.73 22.15 -22.36
C GLY A 122 21.59 22.55 -20.90
N ASP A 123 20.38 22.37 -20.37
CA ASP A 123 20.02 22.70 -19.00
C ASP A 123 20.78 21.83 -18.01
N PHE A 124 20.94 20.54 -18.31
CA PHE A 124 21.77 19.64 -17.48
C PHE A 124 23.24 20.07 -17.45
N LYS A 125 23.81 20.50 -18.58
CA LYS A 125 25.18 21.02 -18.61
C LYS A 125 25.32 22.30 -17.80
N GLN A 126 24.32 23.19 -17.85
CA GLN A 126 24.33 24.41 -17.03
C GLN A 126 24.22 24.07 -15.55
N PHE A 127 23.30 23.18 -15.20
CA PHE A 127 23.13 22.65 -13.84
C PHE A 127 24.43 22.11 -13.24
N LEU A 128 25.22 21.36 -14.02
CA LEU A 128 26.53 20.85 -13.58
C LEU A 128 27.57 21.97 -13.43
N ARG A 129 27.58 22.95 -14.35
CA ARG A 129 28.49 24.11 -14.26
C ARG A 129 28.26 24.94 -13.01
N ASP A 130 27.00 25.19 -12.67
CA ASP A 130 26.59 25.98 -11.49
C ASP A 130 27.02 25.32 -10.17
N ARG A 131 27.31 24.02 -10.19
CA ARG A 131 27.78 23.22 -9.04
C ARG A 131 29.27 22.93 -9.07
N HIS A 132 30.00 23.58 -9.98
CA HIS A 132 31.40 23.33 -10.22
C HIS A 132 31.71 21.84 -10.50
N LEU A 133 30.75 21.12 -11.10
CA LEU A 133 30.93 19.74 -11.52
C LEU A 133 31.40 19.74 -12.98
N PRO A 134 32.69 19.47 -13.22
CA PRO A 134 33.22 19.52 -14.56
C PRO A 134 32.62 18.40 -15.43
N TRP A 135 31.82 18.76 -16.43
CA TRP A 135 31.36 17.83 -17.47
C TRP A 135 31.38 18.48 -18.85
N PRO A 136 31.96 17.86 -19.89
CA PRO A 136 32.69 16.58 -19.89
C PRO A 136 34.18 16.72 -19.54
N ARG A 137 34.72 17.93 -19.36
CA ARG A 137 36.16 18.17 -19.15
C ARG A 137 36.45 18.53 -17.70
N VAL A 138 37.36 17.79 -17.08
CA VAL A 138 37.85 18.00 -15.71
C VAL A 138 38.76 19.23 -15.67
N TYR A 139 38.28 20.33 -15.10
CA TYR A 139 39.11 21.50 -14.76
C TYR A 139 39.45 21.50 -13.27
N LYS A 140 40.67 21.92 -12.95
CA LYS A 140 41.26 21.81 -11.61
C LYS A 140 40.69 22.87 -10.64
N ARG A 141 40.42 22.43 -9.40
CA ARG A 141 40.23 23.17 -8.12
C ARG A 141 38.83 23.28 -7.52
N ALA A 142 37.79 22.67 -8.07
CA ALA A 142 36.52 22.54 -7.33
C ALA A 142 36.67 21.51 -6.19
N SER A 143 36.20 21.83 -4.98
CA SER A 143 36.12 20.86 -3.88
C SER A 143 35.10 19.79 -4.25
N LEU A 144 35.56 18.58 -4.54
CA LEU A 144 34.68 17.45 -4.88
C LEU A 144 33.66 17.18 -3.77
N ILE A 145 34.05 17.39 -2.51
CA ILE A 145 33.18 17.21 -1.35
C ILE A 145 32.00 18.19 -1.39
N GLU A 146 32.24 19.45 -1.77
CA GLU A 146 31.19 20.47 -1.80
C GLU A 146 30.15 20.16 -2.88
N GLY A 147 30.59 19.81 -4.09
CA GLY A 147 29.68 19.42 -5.18
C GLY A 147 28.89 18.14 -4.86
N VAL A 148 29.54 17.14 -4.25
CA VAL A 148 28.87 15.91 -3.82
C VAL A 148 27.87 16.19 -2.70
N MET A 149 28.22 17.03 -1.72
CA MET A 149 27.31 17.39 -0.63
C MET A 149 26.10 18.19 -1.14
N ASP A 150 26.29 19.11 -2.08
CA ASP A 150 25.17 19.83 -2.72
C ASP A 150 24.22 18.87 -3.44
N LEU A 151 24.76 17.92 -4.21
CA LEU A 151 23.97 16.90 -4.91
C LEU A 151 23.19 16.00 -3.94
N VAL A 152 23.82 15.58 -2.85
CA VAL A 152 23.19 14.69 -1.87
C VAL A 152 22.12 15.43 -1.08
N VAL A 153 22.44 16.62 -0.53
CA VAL A 153 21.57 17.34 0.39
C VAL A 153 20.45 18.09 -0.35
N ASN A 154 20.78 18.82 -1.42
CA ASN A 154 19.80 19.67 -2.10
C ASN A 154 19.05 18.93 -3.22
N TRP A 155 19.66 17.92 -3.84
CA TRP A 155 19.07 17.20 -4.99
C TRP A 155 18.68 15.76 -4.71
N HIS A 156 18.95 15.25 -3.51
CA HIS A 156 18.67 13.86 -3.14
C HIS A 156 19.28 12.87 -4.15
N PHE A 157 20.45 13.19 -4.68
CA PHE A 157 21.17 12.36 -5.67
C PHE A 157 22.39 11.70 -5.02
N PRO A 158 22.23 10.49 -4.43
CA PRO A 158 23.32 9.80 -3.74
C PRO A 158 24.30 9.20 -4.75
N ILE A 159 25.53 9.73 -4.78
CA ILE A 159 26.61 9.18 -5.62
C ILE A 159 27.43 8.14 -4.85
N PHE A 160 27.85 8.45 -3.62
CA PHE A 160 28.78 7.61 -2.84
C PHE A 160 28.20 7.10 -1.54
N PHE A 161 27.33 7.88 -0.91
CA PHE A 161 26.71 7.57 0.36
C PHE A 161 25.32 8.15 0.40
N TYR A 162 24.49 7.59 1.26
CA TYR A 162 23.16 8.11 1.53
C TYR A 162 23.18 8.91 2.83
N VAL A 163 22.62 10.11 2.79
CA VAL A 163 22.39 10.93 3.98
C VAL A 163 20.91 10.91 4.27
N TYR A 164 20.55 10.38 5.44
CA TYR A 164 19.18 10.41 5.95
C TYR A 164 19.19 11.09 7.30
N LEU A 165 18.23 12.00 7.51
CA LEU A 165 17.96 12.53 8.83
C LEU A 165 17.02 11.57 9.55
N LEU A 166 17.57 10.78 10.46
CA LEU A 166 16.79 9.98 11.38
C LEU A 166 16.45 10.83 12.61
N VAL A 167 15.17 10.85 13.01
CA VAL A 167 14.78 11.43 14.28
C VAL A 167 15.37 10.55 15.39
N SER A 168 16.11 11.13 16.32
CA SER A 168 16.70 10.32 17.39
C SER A 168 15.61 9.73 18.29
N ALA A 169 15.75 8.44 18.61
CA ALA A 169 14.83 7.68 19.45
C ALA A 169 14.35 8.37 20.75
N PRO A 170 15.16 9.14 21.50
CA PRO A 170 14.66 9.84 22.69
C PRO A 170 13.66 10.95 22.35
N LYS A 171 13.82 11.68 21.23
CA LYS A 171 12.81 12.65 20.78
C LYS A 171 11.56 11.96 20.26
N GLU A 172 11.70 10.80 19.64
CA GLU A 172 10.55 10.03 19.16
C GLU A 172 9.69 9.50 20.32
N ARG A 173 10.30 9.02 21.42
CA ARG A 173 9.56 8.65 22.63
C ARG A 173 8.84 9.85 23.24
N GLN A 174 9.46 11.02 23.27
CA GLN A 174 8.82 12.23 23.79
C GLN A 174 7.65 12.68 22.90
N LEU A 175 7.83 12.67 21.56
CA LEU A 175 6.76 13.03 20.63
C LEU A 175 5.58 12.06 20.71
N ARG A 176 5.85 10.76 20.88
CA ARG A 176 4.83 9.73 21.08
C ARG A 176 4.06 9.94 22.38
N LYS A 177 4.75 10.23 23.49
CA LYS A 177 4.10 10.57 24.77
C LYS A 177 3.19 11.79 24.62
N ASN A 178 3.69 12.86 24.01
CA ASN A 178 2.92 14.08 23.80
C ASN A 178 1.70 13.84 22.88
N ASN A 179 1.82 13.00 21.84
CA ASN A 179 0.71 12.66 20.96
C ASN A 179 -0.32 11.77 21.63
N ALA A 180 0.10 10.80 22.46
CA ALA A 180 -0.82 9.96 23.23
C ALA A 180 -1.62 10.79 24.24
N GLU A 181 -0.97 11.74 24.93
CA GLU A 181 -1.63 12.70 25.82
C GLU A 181 -2.64 13.56 25.06
N LEU A 182 -2.26 14.09 23.88
CA LEU A 182 -3.16 14.90 23.06
C LEU A 182 -4.39 14.11 22.59
N ILE A 183 -4.22 12.84 22.21
CA ILE A 183 -5.34 11.96 21.80
C ILE A 183 -6.30 11.72 22.97
N CYS A 184 -5.77 11.52 24.19
CA CYS A 184 -6.61 11.37 25.38
C CYS A 184 -7.36 12.68 25.71
N LEU A 185 -6.69 13.84 25.64
CA LEU A 185 -7.34 15.14 25.85
C LEU A 185 -8.44 15.44 24.84
N LEU A 186 -8.23 15.12 23.55
CA LEU A 186 -9.23 15.29 22.51
C LEU A 186 -10.42 14.34 22.71
N ARG A 187 -10.18 13.10 23.17
CA ARG A 187 -11.25 12.15 23.48
C ARG A 187 -12.11 12.62 24.64
N ASP A 188 -11.49 13.10 25.72
CA ASP A 188 -12.21 13.60 26.89
C ASP A 188 -13.02 14.85 26.55
N ALA A 189 -12.49 15.73 25.69
CA ALA A 189 -13.22 16.90 25.20
C ALA A 189 -14.45 16.55 24.32
N HIS A 190 -14.47 15.36 23.73
CA HIS A 190 -15.55 14.88 22.87
C HIS A 190 -16.55 13.96 23.58
N LYS A 191 -16.38 13.69 24.88
CA LYS A 191 -17.34 12.87 25.64
C LYS A 191 -18.61 13.68 25.90
N GLU A 192 -19.67 13.38 25.16
CA GLU A 192 -20.97 14.02 25.38
C GLU A 192 -21.55 13.62 26.75
N PRO A 193 -22.14 14.56 27.51
CA PRO A 193 -22.74 14.25 28.81
C PRO A 193 -24.03 13.47 28.62
N GLY A 194 -23.99 12.14 28.86
CA GLY A 194 -25.19 11.31 28.92
C GLY A 194 -25.06 9.85 28.46
N ASP A 195 -23.90 9.40 28.00
CA ASP A 195 -23.72 8.02 27.51
C ASP A 195 -23.00 7.13 28.56
N ASP A 196 -23.79 6.48 29.42
CA ASP A 196 -23.32 5.64 30.54
C ASP A 196 -23.01 4.18 30.11
N HIS A 197 -22.99 3.85 28.82
CA HIS A 197 -22.82 2.48 28.33
C HIS A 197 -21.63 2.24 27.39
N SER A 198 -20.70 3.20 27.27
CA SER A 198 -19.46 2.98 26.55
C SER A 198 -18.39 2.36 27.48
N GLU A 199 -18.03 1.11 27.23
CA GLU A 199 -16.84 0.46 27.81
C GLU A 199 -15.60 1.29 27.47
N SER A 200 -15.21 2.18 28.38
CA SER A 200 -14.07 3.05 28.19
C SER A 200 -12.79 2.23 28.29
N VAL A 201 -12.16 1.94 27.15
CA VAL A 201 -10.76 1.52 27.12
C VAL A 201 -9.94 2.62 27.79
N SER A 202 -9.37 2.34 28.97
CA SER A 202 -8.59 3.33 29.70
C SER A 202 -7.34 3.69 28.89
N CYS A 203 -6.89 4.95 28.94
CA CYS A 203 -5.66 5.36 28.25
C CYS A 203 -4.43 4.50 28.66
N GLU A 204 -4.49 3.88 29.84
CA GLU A 204 -3.50 2.93 30.36
C GLU A 204 -3.48 1.60 29.57
N GLN A 205 -4.64 1.12 29.09
CA GLN A 205 -4.72 -0.06 28.22
C GLN A 205 -4.20 0.24 26.80
N LEU A 206 -4.34 1.48 26.33
CA LEU A 206 -3.85 1.91 25.03
C LEU A 206 -2.31 1.93 24.97
N ASP A 207 -1.65 2.40 26.03
CA ASP A 207 -0.19 2.43 26.14
C ASP A 207 0.40 1.00 26.18
N LYS A 208 -0.29 0.09 26.88
CA LYS A 208 0.09 -1.33 26.93
C LYS A 208 -0.02 -2.02 25.58
N LEU A 209 -1.11 -1.81 24.84
CA LEU A 209 -1.32 -2.36 23.50
C LEU A 209 -0.28 -1.83 22.49
N GLN A 210 0.08 -0.55 22.57
CA GLN A 210 1.13 0.00 21.70
C GLN A 210 2.51 -0.59 22.03
N SER A 211 2.82 -0.81 23.30
CA SER A 211 4.10 -1.42 23.71
C SER A 211 4.25 -2.88 23.24
N GLU A 212 3.17 -3.68 23.26
CA GLU A 212 3.18 -5.09 22.87
C GLU A 212 3.28 -5.28 21.35
N VAL A 213 2.58 -4.47 20.55
CA VAL A 213 2.68 -4.50 19.07
C VAL A 213 4.10 -4.16 18.59
N LEU A 214 4.81 -3.29 19.30
CA LEU A 214 6.16 -2.85 18.94
C LEU A 214 7.27 -3.75 19.50
N GLY A 215 7.07 -4.40 20.64
CA GLY A 215 8.00 -5.40 21.17
C GLY A 215 8.19 -6.62 20.25
N GLY A 216 7.18 -6.93 19.43
CA GLY A 216 7.28 -7.97 18.40
C GLY A 216 8.08 -7.58 17.16
N LEU A 217 8.27 -6.27 16.90
CA LEU A 217 8.94 -5.78 15.68
C LEU A 217 10.46 -5.64 15.85
N THR A 218 10.97 -5.55 17.07
CA THR A 218 12.42 -5.41 17.35
C THR A 218 13.13 -6.74 17.63
N ALA A 219 12.40 -7.86 17.76
CA ALA A 219 12.96 -9.18 18.05
C ALA A 219 13.40 -9.99 16.81
N THR A 220 13.22 -9.48 15.59
CA THR A 220 13.68 -10.11 14.35
C THR A 220 14.99 -9.47 13.87
N GLY A 221 16.07 -9.68 14.62
CA GLY A 221 17.35 -9.03 14.32
C GLY A 221 18.57 -9.64 14.98
N ALA A 222 18.65 -10.97 15.05
CA ALA A 222 19.90 -11.69 15.31
C ALA A 222 19.71 -13.20 15.03
N SER A 223 19.93 -13.63 13.80
CA SER A 223 20.35 -15.02 13.55
C SER A 223 21.11 -15.12 12.24
N ASP A 224 22.10 -16.01 12.29
CA ASP A 224 23.28 -16.16 11.45
C ASP A 224 23.04 -16.39 9.95
N GLY A 225 24.13 -16.15 9.21
CA GLY A 225 24.18 -16.17 7.76
C GLY A 225 23.76 -17.49 7.11
N SER A 226 22.87 -17.35 6.13
CA SER A 226 22.76 -18.20 4.95
C SER A 226 22.16 -17.40 3.80
N PRO A 227 22.49 -17.74 2.53
CA PRO A 227 22.31 -16.84 1.41
C PRO A 227 20.90 -16.93 0.84
N ALA A 228 20.35 -15.75 0.53
CA ALA A 228 19.32 -15.44 -0.46
C ALA A 228 18.26 -16.52 -0.73
N ASP A 229 17.14 -16.45 0.00
CA ASP A 229 15.83 -16.82 -0.55
C ASP A 229 14.81 -15.73 -0.17
N GLU A 230 14.00 -15.35 -1.16
CA GLU A 230 13.08 -14.23 -1.14
C GLU A 230 12.09 -14.30 0.04
N SER A 231 12.30 -13.43 1.04
CA SER A 231 11.39 -13.29 2.17
C SER A 231 10.12 -12.54 1.74
N TRP A 232 9.02 -13.28 1.63
CA TRP A 232 7.68 -12.73 1.54
C TRP A 232 7.32 -11.98 2.82
N THR A 233 7.05 -10.67 2.72
CA THR A 233 6.36 -9.93 3.78
C THR A 233 4.85 -10.07 3.58
N PRO A 234 4.05 -10.29 4.66
CA PRO A 234 2.61 -10.37 4.54
C PRO A 234 2.03 -8.95 4.41
N TYR A 235 1.80 -8.51 3.17
CA TYR A 235 0.91 -7.38 2.91
C TYR A 235 -0.53 -7.82 3.18
N ASN A 236 -0.99 -7.62 4.41
CA ASN A 236 -2.40 -7.66 4.77
C ASN A 236 -3.08 -6.37 4.30
N GLY A 237 -3.18 -6.21 2.98
CA GLY A 237 -3.96 -5.18 2.32
C GLY A 237 -4.75 -5.84 1.20
N LEU A 238 -6.02 -6.11 1.46
CA LEU A 238 -6.95 -6.56 0.43
C LEU A 238 -7.13 -5.39 -0.56
N VAL A 239 -6.29 -5.34 -1.60
CA VAL A 239 -6.47 -4.40 -2.71
C VAL A 239 -7.68 -4.91 -3.48
N THR A 240 -8.84 -4.33 -3.19
CA THR A 240 -10.05 -4.58 -3.96
C THR A 240 -9.86 -3.99 -5.34
N PHE A 241 -9.82 -4.87 -6.35
CA PHE A 241 -9.82 -4.51 -7.76
C PHE A 241 -11.21 -4.01 -8.17
N ALA A 242 -11.60 -2.86 -7.64
CA ALA A 242 -12.65 -2.08 -8.26
C ALA A 242 -11.98 -1.28 -9.38
N ASN A 243 -12.22 -1.69 -10.64
CA ASN A 243 -11.94 -0.88 -11.83
C ASN A 243 -12.80 0.40 -11.89
N ASP A 244 -13.56 0.71 -10.84
CA ASP A 244 -14.15 2.02 -10.61
C ASP A 244 -13.06 2.94 -10.02
N PHE A 245 -12.05 3.23 -10.84
CA PHE A 245 -11.24 4.42 -10.60
C PHE A 245 -12.21 5.59 -10.65
N THR A 246 -12.38 6.23 -9.50
CA THR A 246 -13.23 7.40 -9.32
C THR A 246 -13.02 8.36 -10.49
N PRO A 247 -14.09 8.85 -11.13
CA PRO A 247 -13.96 9.85 -12.19
C PRO A 247 -13.12 11.00 -11.63
N CYS A 248 -12.16 11.49 -12.44
CA CYS A 248 -11.27 12.58 -12.04
C CYS A 248 -12.10 13.64 -11.30
N PRO A 249 -11.73 13.99 -10.05
CA PRO A 249 -12.54 14.92 -9.28
C PRO A 249 -12.70 16.19 -10.10
N VAL A 250 -13.94 16.48 -10.49
CA VAL A 250 -14.27 17.75 -11.10
C VAL A 250 -14.15 18.75 -9.97
N ILE A 251 -12.98 19.38 -9.86
CA ILE A 251 -12.83 20.52 -8.97
C ILE A 251 -13.72 21.59 -9.57
N ALA A 252 -14.91 21.76 -8.99
CA ALA A 252 -15.83 22.82 -9.35
C ALA A 252 -15.04 24.12 -9.23
N GLY A 253 -14.74 24.75 -10.36
CA GLY A 253 -14.09 26.06 -10.38
C GLY A 253 -14.97 27.00 -9.60
N GLY A 254 -14.52 27.40 -8.41
CA GLY A 254 -15.13 28.47 -7.65
C GLY A 254 -15.02 29.73 -8.48
N GLY A 255 -16.07 30.05 -9.23
CA GLY A 255 -16.23 31.32 -9.89
C GLY A 255 -16.16 32.41 -8.82
N SER A 256 -15.10 33.21 -8.90
CA SER A 256 -15.00 34.50 -8.20
C SER A 256 -15.40 35.60 -9.18
#